data_AF-A0A2A4X982-F1
#
_entry.id   AF-A0A2A4X982-F1
#
_cell.length_a   1.000
_cell.length_b   1.000
_cell.length_c   1.000
_cell.angle_alpha   90.00
_cell.angle_beta   90.00
_cell.angle_gamma   90.00
#
_symmetry.space_group_name_H-M   'P 1'
#
loop_
_entity.id
_entity.type
_entity.pdbx_description
1 polymer ?
#
loop_
_entity_poly.entity_id
_entity_poly.type
_entity_poly.pdbx_seq_one_letter_code
_entity_poly.pdbx_strand_id
1 'polypeptide(L)'
;MKSKASKSVLRTVVSLIAVFSLTGCNTNSDAFPQIANPPPFDYVDGEQLRSNMHQLAFELQQLDMALLDAYVDRPSFQRQIVDSIQNIERIGGYIQETDLAVRHPFLQDDMDRFLSNVRRAKMDAERNVPRYYMAGRISGGCITCHSANR
;
A
#
# COMPACT_ATOMS: atom_id res chain seq x y z
N MET A 1 -68.73 3.49 21.32
CA MET A 1 -68.50 2.69 20.09
C MET A 1 -67.24 3.13 19.29
N LYS A 2 -66.14 3.60 19.92
CA LYS A 2 -64.95 4.13 19.20
C LYS A 2 -63.73 3.18 19.10
N SER A 3 -63.74 2.02 19.78
CA SER A 3 -62.55 1.13 19.90
C SER A 3 -62.35 0.17 18.73
N LYS A 4 -63.42 -0.35 18.10
CA LYS A 4 -63.29 -1.33 17.01
C LYS A 4 -62.79 -0.71 15.70
N ALA A 5 -63.21 0.50 15.37
CA ALA A 5 -62.79 1.19 14.15
C ALA A 5 -61.27 1.52 14.17
N SER A 6 -60.74 1.96 15.32
CA SER A 6 -59.32 2.27 15.47
C SER A 6 -58.42 1.03 15.31
N LYS A 7 -58.83 -0.13 15.83
CA LYS A 7 -58.10 -1.39 15.64
C LYS A 7 -58.15 -1.89 14.20
N SER A 8 -59.27 -1.67 13.51
CA SER A 8 -59.41 -2.04 12.09
C SER A 8 -58.57 -1.15 11.19
N VAL A 9 -58.54 0.16 11.45
CA VAL A 9 -57.70 1.13 10.75
C VAL A 9 -56.20 0.88 11.03
N LEU A 10 -55.84 0.54 12.27
CA LEU A 10 -54.46 0.18 12.61
C LEU A 10 -54.02 -1.09 11.88
N ARG A 11 -54.89 -2.11 11.79
CA ARG A 11 -54.60 -3.34 11.04
C ARG A 11 -54.44 -3.09 9.55
N THR A 12 -55.29 -2.26 8.93
CA THR A 12 -55.14 -1.94 7.52
C THR A 12 -53.85 -1.14 7.26
N VAL A 13 -53.49 -0.21 8.13
CA VAL A 13 -52.22 0.54 8.03
C VAL A 13 -51.01 -0.38 8.18
N VAL A 14 -50.99 -1.29 9.16
CA VAL A 14 -49.88 -2.24 9.36
C VAL A 14 -49.75 -3.20 8.18
N SER A 15 -50.87 -3.70 7.63
CA SER A 15 -50.84 -4.51 6.41
C SER A 15 -50.31 -3.74 5.20
N LEU A 16 -50.67 -2.47 5.05
CA LEU A 16 -50.18 -1.63 3.97
C LEU A 16 -48.65 -1.45 4.06
N ILE A 17 -48.14 -1.14 5.27
CA ILE A 17 -46.71 -0.97 5.53
C ILE A 17 -45.92 -2.26 5.24
N ALA A 18 -46.47 -3.42 5.61
CA ALA A 18 -45.84 -4.71 5.35
C ALA A 18 -45.71 -5.00 3.83
N VAL A 19 -46.73 -4.66 3.04
CA VAL A 19 -46.69 -4.82 1.57
C VAL A 19 -45.66 -3.89 0.94
N PHE A 20 -45.59 -2.62 1.37
CA PHE A 20 -44.57 -1.68 0.86
C PHE A 20 -43.14 -2.04 1.26
N SER A 21 -42.95 -2.71 2.40
CA SER A 21 -41.63 -3.16 2.85
C SER A 21 -41.07 -4.31 2.00
N LEU A 22 -41.95 -5.15 1.42
CA LEU A 22 -41.53 -6.25 0.54
C LEU A 22 -41.11 -5.77 -0.87
N THR A 23 -41.64 -4.64 -1.35
CA THR A 23 -41.24 -4.08 -2.65
C THR A 23 -39.91 -3.32 -2.60
N GLY A 24 -39.41 -2.95 -1.42
CA GLY A 24 -38.11 -2.28 -1.24
C GLY A 24 -36.90 -3.23 -1.33
N CYS A 25 -37.07 -4.53 -1.07
CA CYS A 25 -35.99 -5.51 -1.12
C CYS A 25 -35.78 -6.16 -2.50
N ASN A 26 -36.64 -5.87 -3.49
CA ASN A 26 -36.53 -6.46 -4.85
C ASN A 26 -36.05 -5.45 -5.90
N THR A 27 -35.43 -4.36 -5.50
CA THR A 27 -34.62 -3.57 -6.42
C THR A 27 -33.28 -4.26 -6.55
N ASN A 28 -33.22 -5.33 -7.37
CA ASN A 28 -31.97 -5.68 -8.01
C ASN A 28 -31.56 -4.45 -8.80
N SER A 29 -30.62 -3.70 -8.22
CA SER A 29 -30.07 -2.52 -8.84
C SER A 29 -29.11 -3.00 -9.91
N ASP A 30 -29.65 -3.24 -11.10
CA ASP A 30 -28.93 -3.08 -12.38
C ASP A 30 -28.52 -1.60 -12.60
N ALA A 31 -28.58 -0.77 -11.55
CA ALA A 31 -28.17 0.63 -11.48
C ALA A 31 -26.74 0.82 -10.94
N PHE A 32 -25.95 -0.25 -10.81
CA PHE A 32 -24.52 -0.09 -11.07
C PHE A 32 -24.35 -0.03 -12.57
N PRO A 33 -23.62 0.96 -13.13
CA PRO A 33 -23.21 0.83 -14.52
C PRO A 33 -22.49 -0.51 -14.63
N GLN A 34 -23.08 -1.46 -15.36
CA GLN A 34 -22.32 -2.59 -15.84
C GLN A 34 -21.27 -1.95 -16.73
N ILE A 35 -20.07 -1.75 -16.17
CA ILE A 35 -18.93 -1.34 -16.95
C ILE A 35 -18.77 -2.51 -17.92
N ALA A 36 -19.26 -2.34 -19.16
CA ALA A 36 -19.31 -3.41 -20.16
C ALA A 36 -17.91 -3.93 -20.52
N ASN A 37 -16.89 -3.24 -20.04
CA ASN A 37 -15.53 -3.70 -19.90
C ASN A 37 -15.04 -3.18 -18.55
N PRO A 38 -15.15 -3.91 -17.42
CA PRO A 38 -14.29 -3.55 -16.29
C PRO A 38 -12.89 -3.41 -16.89
N PRO A 39 -12.15 -2.31 -16.62
CA PRO A 39 -10.75 -2.29 -17.04
C PRO A 39 -10.18 -3.62 -16.58
N PRO A 40 -9.44 -4.33 -17.46
CA PRO A 40 -8.94 -5.64 -17.11
C PRO A 40 -8.39 -5.55 -15.69
N PHE A 41 -8.81 -6.46 -14.81
CA PHE A 41 -8.12 -6.63 -13.55
C PHE A 41 -6.69 -6.92 -13.98
N ASP A 42 -5.86 -5.89 -13.99
CA ASP A 42 -4.46 -5.98 -14.31
C ASP A 42 -3.86 -6.58 -13.06
N TYR A 43 -4.00 -7.90 -12.95
CA TYR A 43 -3.20 -8.67 -12.05
C TYR A 43 -1.77 -8.31 -12.43
N VAL A 44 -1.11 -7.55 -11.55
CA VAL A 44 0.29 -7.14 -11.71
C VAL A 44 1.01 -8.33 -12.30
N ASP A 45 1.49 -8.18 -13.53
CA ASP A 45 1.98 -9.33 -14.27
C ASP A 45 3.20 -9.92 -13.54
N GLY A 46 3.46 -11.23 -13.74
CA GLY A 46 4.59 -11.88 -13.10
C GLY A 46 5.93 -11.21 -13.39
N GLU A 47 6.11 -10.59 -14.56
CA GLU A 47 7.26 -9.78 -14.95
C GLU A 47 7.31 -8.47 -14.17
N GLN A 48 6.20 -7.73 -14.06
CA GLN A 48 6.13 -6.53 -13.24
C GLN A 48 6.36 -6.80 -11.74
N LEU A 49 5.82 -7.90 -11.19
CA LEU A 49 6.11 -8.42 -9.84
C LEU A 49 7.59 -8.79 -9.65
N ARG A 50 8.24 -9.25 -10.72
CA ARG A 50 9.66 -9.60 -10.74
C ARG A 50 10.57 -8.44 -11.08
N SER A 51 10.04 -7.28 -11.50
CA SER A 51 10.86 -6.12 -11.81
C SER A 51 11.66 -5.69 -10.59
N ASN A 52 12.87 -5.20 -10.81
CA ASN A 52 13.74 -4.79 -9.72
C ASN A 52 13.11 -3.65 -8.89
N MET A 53 12.34 -2.76 -9.53
CA MET A 53 11.61 -1.70 -8.82
C MET A 53 10.52 -2.25 -7.91
N HIS A 54 9.82 -3.30 -8.32
CA HIS A 54 8.82 -3.94 -7.47
C HIS A 54 9.47 -4.66 -6.30
N GLN A 55 10.59 -5.36 -6.53
CA GLN A 55 11.39 -5.95 -5.45
C GLN A 55 11.90 -4.88 -4.48
N LEU A 56 12.35 -3.73 -4.98
CA LEU A 56 12.79 -2.61 -4.16
C LEU A 56 11.64 -2.05 -3.30
N ALA A 57 10.45 -1.89 -3.89
CA ALA A 57 9.26 -1.45 -3.17
C ALA A 57 8.83 -2.45 -2.09
N PHE A 58 8.93 -3.76 -2.37
CA PHE A 58 8.65 -4.81 -1.41
C PHE A 58 9.61 -4.75 -0.20
N GLU A 59 10.92 -4.62 -0.43
CA GLU A 59 11.89 -4.50 0.66
C GLU A 59 11.67 -3.23 1.49
N LEU A 60 11.24 -2.12 0.88
CA LEU A 60 10.87 -0.91 1.62
C LEU A 60 9.65 -1.10 2.50
N GLN A 61 8.64 -1.82 2.03
CA GLN A 61 7.48 -2.17 2.84
C GLN A 61 7.90 -3.05 4.03
N GLN A 62 8.80 -4.01 3.82
CA GLN A 62 9.35 -4.84 4.89
C GLN A 62 10.13 -4.02 5.92
N LEU A 63 10.90 -3.02 5.47
CA LEU A 63 11.58 -2.08 6.35
C LEU A 63 10.58 -1.27 7.19
N ASP A 64 9.52 -0.74 6.59
CA ASP A 64 8.49 0.03 7.30
C ASP A 64 7.78 -0.84 8.35
N MET A 65 7.44 -2.10 8.02
CA MET A 65 6.84 -3.04 8.97
C MET A 65 7.79 -3.35 10.13
N ALA A 66 9.08 -3.56 9.84
CA ALA A 66 10.07 -3.69 10.89
C ALA A 66 10.06 -2.43 11.77
N LEU A 67 10.23 -1.23 11.21
CA LEU A 67 10.30 0.02 11.97
C LEU A 67 9.13 0.25 12.95
N LEU A 68 7.93 -0.26 12.64
CA LEU A 68 6.78 -0.23 13.54
C LEU A 68 6.95 -1.15 14.77
N ASP A 69 7.50 -2.35 14.57
CA ASP A 69 7.78 -3.32 15.63
C ASP A 69 8.98 -2.94 16.51
N ALA A 70 9.80 -1.98 16.07
CA ALA A 70 10.97 -1.44 16.80
C ALA A 70 10.68 -0.98 18.22
N TYR A 71 9.44 -0.55 18.46
CA TYR A 71 8.99 -0.04 19.75
C TYR A 71 8.94 -1.12 20.83
N VAL A 72 8.98 -2.41 20.45
CA VAL A 72 8.96 -3.55 21.36
C VAL A 72 10.40 -4.09 21.45
N ASP A 73 11.21 -3.47 22.30
CA ASP A 73 12.66 -3.68 22.52
C ASP A 73 13.11 -5.17 22.50
N ARG A 74 13.40 -5.70 21.30
CA ARG A 74 13.85 -7.08 21.08
C ARG A 74 15.18 -7.09 20.32
N PRO A 75 16.23 -7.80 20.78
CA PRO A 75 17.54 -7.85 20.10
C PRO A 75 17.52 -8.40 18.66
N SER A 76 16.48 -9.13 18.25
CA SER A 76 16.29 -9.61 16.88
C SER A 76 15.94 -8.48 15.89
N PHE A 77 15.52 -7.34 16.42
CA PHE A 77 14.93 -6.25 15.66
C PHE A 77 15.93 -5.47 14.81
N GLN A 78 17.06 -5.10 15.43
CA GLN A 78 18.14 -4.38 14.75
C GLN A 78 18.64 -5.15 13.53
N ARG A 79 18.83 -6.47 13.65
CA ARG A 79 19.24 -7.33 12.55
C ARG A 79 18.26 -7.28 11.39
N GLN A 80 16.97 -7.43 11.67
CA GLN A 80 15.93 -7.40 10.63
C GLN A 80 15.91 -6.07 9.86
N ILE A 81 16.07 -4.94 10.55
CA ILE A 81 16.22 -3.63 9.89
C ILE A 81 17.46 -3.59 9.01
N VAL A 82 18.62 -3.97 9.56
CA VAL A 82 19.89 -3.90 8.83
C VAL A 82 19.85 -4.79 7.59
N ASP A 83 19.30 -5.99 7.71
CA ASP A 83 19.13 -6.94 6.60
C ASP A 83 18.23 -6.34 5.50
N SER A 84 17.11 -5.71 5.89
CA SER A 84 16.20 -5.06 4.94
C SER A 84 16.88 -3.86 4.24
N ILE A 85 17.59 -3.00 4.98
CA ILE A 85 18.36 -1.89 4.38
C ILE A 85 19.43 -2.41 3.40
N GLN A 86 20.08 -3.52 3.74
CA GLN A 86 21.08 -4.14 2.86
C GLN A 86 20.48 -4.72 1.58
N ASN A 87 19.28 -5.31 1.65
CA ASN A 87 18.56 -5.76 0.46
C ASN A 87 18.16 -4.58 -0.44
N ILE A 88 17.68 -3.47 0.14
CA ILE A 88 17.37 -2.24 -0.58
C ILE A 88 18.61 -1.72 -1.32
N GLU A 89 19.76 -1.65 -0.64
CA GLU A 89 21.01 -1.21 -1.25
C GLU A 89 21.41 -2.11 -2.44
N ARG A 90 21.34 -3.43 -2.25
CA ARG A 90 21.70 -4.42 -3.29
C ARG A 90 20.80 -4.28 -4.52
N ILE A 91 19.48 -4.19 -4.33
CA ILE A 91 18.52 -4.08 -5.44
C ILE A 91 18.70 -2.73 -6.14
N GLY A 92 18.78 -1.62 -5.39
CA GLY A 92 18.97 -0.30 -5.97
C GLY A 92 20.28 -0.18 -6.77
N GLY A 93 21.37 -0.76 -6.27
CA GLY A 93 22.64 -0.85 -7.00
C GLY A 93 22.51 -1.63 -8.30
N TYR A 94 21.82 -2.78 -8.27
CA TYR A 94 21.57 -3.56 -9.49
C TYR A 94 20.77 -2.77 -10.53
N ILE A 95 19.74 -2.03 -10.12
CA ILE A 95 18.96 -1.16 -11.02
C ILE A 95 19.84 -0.08 -11.63
N GLN A 96 20.68 0.56 -10.81
CA GLN A 96 21.59 1.59 -11.26
C GLN A 96 22.54 1.09 -12.35
N GLU A 97 23.17 -0.07 -12.12
CA GLU A 97 24.16 -0.67 -13.01
C GLU A 97 23.57 -1.27 -14.30
N THR A 98 22.28 -1.62 -14.29
CA THR A 98 21.63 -2.30 -15.42
C THR A 98 20.64 -1.40 -16.15
N ASP A 99 19.46 -1.18 -15.57
CA ASP A 99 18.38 -0.46 -16.24
C ASP A 99 18.69 1.03 -16.39
N LEU A 100 19.20 1.71 -15.36
CA LEU A 100 19.49 3.15 -15.46
C LEU A 100 20.74 3.43 -16.27
N ALA A 101 21.78 2.61 -16.13
CA ALA A 101 23.01 2.75 -16.91
C ALA A 101 22.75 2.74 -18.42
N VAL A 102 21.83 1.89 -18.88
CA VAL A 102 21.63 1.64 -20.31
C VAL A 102 20.40 2.35 -20.87
N ARG A 103 19.28 2.36 -20.13
CA ARG A 103 17.98 2.80 -20.65
C ARG A 103 17.54 4.16 -20.13
N HIS A 104 17.95 4.51 -18.91
CA HIS A 104 17.56 5.77 -18.27
C HIS A 104 18.73 6.51 -17.60
N PRO A 105 19.79 6.92 -18.36
CA PRO A 105 21.00 7.50 -17.76
C PRO A 105 20.74 8.77 -16.95
N PHE A 106 19.72 9.54 -17.31
CA PHE A 106 19.32 10.76 -16.61
C PHE A 106 18.82 10.52 -15.18
N LEU A 107 18.47 9.27 -14.82
CA LEU A 107 18.03 8.90 -13.47
C LEU A 107 19.19 8.42 -12.57
N GLN A 108 20.42 8.33 -13.09
CA GLN A 108 21.56 7.83 -12.32
C GLN A 108 21.84 8.67 -11.08
N ASP A 109 21.82 10.00 -11.21
CA ASP A 109 22.10 10.93 -10.10
C ASP A 109 21.05 10.81 -8.98
N ASP A 110 19.77 10.63 -9.35
CA ASP A 110 18.70 10.43 -8.37
C ASP A 110 18.84 9.10 -7.64
N MET A 111 19.21 8.03 -8.35
CA MET A 111 19.49 6.72 -7.75
C MET A 111 20.74 6.75 -6.87
N ASP A 112 21.79 7.48 -7.27
CA ASP A 112 23.00 7.68 -6.45
C ASP A 112 22.66 8.39 -5.14
N ARG A 113 21.86 9.45 -5.21
CA ARG A 113 21.39 10.17 -4.02
C ARG A 113 20.55 9.25 -3.12
N PHE A 114 19.70 8.41 -3.70
CA PHE A 114 18.93 7.41 -2.96
C PHE A 114 19.85 6.41 -2.25
N LEU A 115 20.78 5.77 -2.97
CA LEU A 115 21.71 4.78 -2.41
C LEU A 115 22.62 5.38 -1.34
N SER A 116 23.04 6.64 -1.49
CA SER A 116 23.77 7.36 -0.44
C SER A 116 22.96 7.49 0.85
N ASN A 117 21.66 7.76 0.77
CA ASN A 117 20.78 7.79 1.95
C ASN A 117 20.60 6.40 2.58
N VAL A 118 20.48 5.35 1.75
CA VAL A 118 20.39 3.95 2.20
C VAL A 118 21.65 3.55 2.99
N ARG A 119 22.85 3.82 2.45
CA ARG A 119 24.12 3.56 3.13
C ARG A 119 24.22 4.29 4.47
N ARG A 120 23.78 5.54 4.51
CA ARG A 120 23.74 6.32 5.76
C ARG A 120 22.80 5.71 6.79
N ALA A 121 21.61 5.28 6.36
CA ALA A 121 20.66 4.60 7.23
C ALA A 121 21.23 3.28 7.79
N LYS A 122 21.95 2.52 6.97
CA LYS A 122 22.65 1.29 7.40
C LYS A 122 23.65 1.59 8.52
N MET A 123 24.55 2.55 8.29
CA MET A 123 25.55 2.96 9.29
C MET A 123 24.90 3.43 10.60
N ASP A 124 23.74 4.08 10.54
CA ASP A 124 23.00 4.55 11.71
C ASP A 124 22.27 3.40 12.44
N ALA A 125 21.77 2.41 11.71
CA ALA A 125 21.10 1.22 12.24
C ALA A 125 22.09 0.22 12.87
N GLU A 126 23.33 0.12 12.39
CA GLU A 126 24.36 -0.81 12.88
C GLU A 126 25.07 -0.36 14.16
N ARG A 127 24.80 0.85 14.66
CA ARG A 127 25.46 1.38 15.86
C ARG A 127 25.10 0.57 17.11
N ASN A 128 25.98 0.62 18.12
CA ASN A 128 25.70 0.09 19.47
C ASN A 128 24.41 0.66 20.09
N VAL A 129 24.10 1.93 19.77
CA VAL A 129 22.80 2.56 20.05
C VAL A 129 22.18 2.91 18.71
N PRO A 130 21.29 2.06 18.16
CA PRO A 130 20.74 2.22 16.82
C PRO A 130 19.95 3.51 16.64
N ARG A 131 20.01 4.10 15.45
CA ARG A 131 19.21 5.27 15.07
C ARG A 131 18.44 4.98 13.79
N TYR A 132 17.12 4.87 13.89
CA TYR A 132 16.29 4.48 12.76
C TYR A 132 15.63 5.63 12.00
N TYR A 133 15.89 6.88 12.40
CA TYR A 133 15.33 8.06 11.73
C TYR A 133 15.62 8.09 10.22
N MET A 134 16.86 7.77 9.82
CA MET A 134 17.22 7.72 8.40
C MET A 134 16.58 6.54 7.68
N ALA A 135 16.41 5.38 8.36
CA ALA A 135 15.73 4.22 7.78
C ALA A 135 14.28 4.56 7.41
N GLY A 136 13.54 5.23 8.30
CA GLY A 136 12.18 5.70 8.02
C GLY A 136 12.08 6.80 6.95
N ARG A 137 13.20 7.42 6.56
CA ARG A 137 13.23 8.41 5.46
C ARG A 137 13.47 7.80 4.09
N ILE A 138 13.93 6.55 4.01
CA ILE A 138 14.24 5.90 2.72
C ILE A 138 12.96 5.77 1.87
N SER A 139 11.82 5.42 2.49
CA SER A 139 10.51 5.31 1.81
C SER A 139 10.07 6.60 1.13
N GLY A 140 10.36 7.77 1.73
CA GLY A 140 10.13 9.08 1.10
C GLY A 140 11.01 9.35 -0.14
N GLY A 141 12.12 8.63 -0.29
CA GLY A 141 13.01 8.71 -1.46
C GLY A 141 12.33 8.28 -2.76
N CYS A 142 11.49 7.24 -2.70
CA CYS A 142 10.74 6.75 -3.85
C CYS A 142 9.76 7.80 -4.39
N ILE A 143 8.98 8.41 -3.48
CA ILE A 143 8.03 9.47 -3.83
C ILE A 143 8.77 10.65 -4.46
N THR A 144 9.90 11.05 -3.88
CA THR A 144 10.71 12.15 -4.41
C THR A 144 11.16 11.88 -5.84
N CYS A 145 11.78 10.72 -6.08
CA CYS A 145 12.26 10.33 -7.41
C CYS A 145 11.11 10.25 -8.43
N HIS A 146 9.99 9.61 -8.06
CA HIS A 146 8.88 9.42 -8.98
C HIS A 146 8.09 10.71 -9.23
N SER A 147 8.03 11.63 -8.26
CA SER A 147 7.35 12.92 -8.43
C SER A 147 8.10 13.88 -9.34
N ALA A 148 9.44 13.84 -9.33
CA ALA A 148 10.28 14.68 -10.16
C ALA A 148 10.37 14.19 -11.62
N ASN A 149 10.12 12.89 -11.84
CA ASN A 149 10.39 12.21 -13.11
C ASN A 149 9.13 11.58 -13.73
N ARG A 150 7.93 12.10 -13.43
CA ARG A 150 6.63 11.64 -13.97
C ARG A 150 6.28 12.32 -15.29
#